data_AF-A0A1I1V679-F1
#
_entry.id   AF-A0A1I1V679-F1
#
_cell.length_a   1.000
_cell.length_b   1.000
_cell.length_c   1.000
_cell.angle_alpha   90.00
_cell.angle_beta   90.00
_cell.angle_gamma   90.00
#
_symmetry.space_group_name_H-M   'P 1'
#
loop_
_entity.id
_entity.type
_entity.pdbx_description
1 polymer ?
#
loop_
_entity_poly.entity_id
_entity_poly.type
_entity_poly.pdbx_seq_one_letter_code
_entity_poly.pdbx_strand_id
1 'polypeptide(L)'
;MITITEAADALRISKSTVLRSIKSGRLSAARNDAGAFMIDPAELARVFPAAAGRDATTSQEAAPAAPEVLLARLTAELEGERRLSAELREDRDQWRDQARRLAIAGPPAAQLAPRQGLLARLFG
;
A
#
# COMPACT_ATOMS: atom_id res chain seq x y z
N MET A 1 16.35 24.73 -13.17
CA MET A 1 15.25 25.27 -14.00
C MET A 1 14.65 24.14 -14.80
N ILE A 2 13.35 24.20 -15.10
CA ILE A 2 12.57 23.17 -15.79
C ILE A 2 11.92 23.73 -17.06
N THR A 3 11.61 22.87 -18.01
CA THR A 3 10.99 23.28 -19.28
C THR A 3 9.48 23.52 -19.14
N ILE A 4 8.86 24.15 -20.14
CA ILE A 4 7.39 24.29 -20.17
C ILE A 4 6.69 22.93 -20.15
N THR A 5 7.25 21.92 -20.81
CA THR A 5 6.66 20.57 -20.83
C THR A 5 6.67 19.98 -19.43
N GLU A 6 7.82 19.98 -18.75
CA GLU A 6 7.96 19.47 -17.38
C GLU A 6 7.06 20.23 -16.40
N ALA A 7 6.97 21.56 -16.54
CA ALA A 7 6.08 22.39 -15.73
C ALA A 7 4.58 22.06 -15.96
N ALA A 8 4.18 21.83 -17.20
CA ALA A 8 2.82 21.45 -17.55
C ALA A 8 2.44 20.08 -16.98
N ASP A 9 3.38 19.14 -17.05
CA ASP A 9 3.21 17.77 -16.56
C ASP A 9 3.12 17.77 -15.02
N ALA A 10 4.03 18.47 -14.33
CA ALA A 10 4.03 18.61 -12.87
C ALA A 10 2.76 19.29 -12.33
N LEU A 11 2.20 20.27 -13.06
CA LEU A 11 0.99 20.97 -12.64
C LEU A 11 -0.31 20.30 -13.14
N ARG A 12 -0.20 19.28 -14.01
CA ARG A 12 -1.30 18.66 -14.77
C ARG A 12 -2.19 19.71 -15.47
N ILE A 13 -1.57 20.68 -16.12
CA ILE A 13 -2.26 21.71 -16.92
C ILE A 13 -1.71 21.73 -18.35
N SER A 14 -2.44 22.35 -19.28
CA SER A 14 -1.97 22.46 -20.65
C SER A 14 -0.69 23.31 -20.76
N LYS A 15 0.23 22.94 -21.67
CA LYS A 15 1.42 23.76 -22.01
C LYS A 15 1.04 25.18 -22.42
N SER A 16 -0.11 25.36 -23.06
CA SER A 16 -0.67 26.66 -23.44
C SER A 16 -0.98 27.55 -22.23
N THR A 17 -1.41 26.96 -21.10
CA THR A 17 -1.67 27.67 -19.85
C THR A 17 -0.38 28.22 -19.24
N VAL A 18 0.68 27.40 -19.23
CA VAL A 18 2.02 27.80 -18.78
C VAL A 18 2.57 28.90 -19.68
N LEU A 19 2.53 28.71 -21.00
CA LEU A 19 3.01 29.70 -21.97
C LEU A 19 2.25 31.03 -21.89
N ARG A 20 0.92 31.00 -21.71
CA ARG A 20 0.11 32.21 -21.51
C ARG A 20 0.55 32.96 -20.26
N SER A 21 0.85 32.25 -19.18
CA SER A 21 1.30 32.85 -17.91
C SER A 21 2.68 33.51 -18.04
N ILE A 22 3.56 32.95 -18.88
CA ILE A 22 4.84 33.57 -19.23
C ILE A 22 4.61 34.82 -20.07
N LYS A 23 3.81 34.72 -21.14
CA LYS A 23 3.51 35.85 -22.03
C LYS A 23 2.81 37.01 -21.35
N SER A 24 1.97 36.73 -20.34
CA SER A 24 1.30 37.77 -19.55
C SER A 24 2.18 38.36 -18.45
N GLY A 25 3.42 37.91 -18.29
CA GLY A 25 4.34 38.36 -17.24
C GLY A 25 4.00 37.85 -15.84
N ARG A 26 3.04 36.92 -15.71
CA ARG A 26 2.63 36.37 -14.41
C ARG A 26 3.65 35.35 -13.88
N LEU A 27 4.30 34.64 -14.79
CA LEU A 27 5.33 33.63 -14.54
C LEU A 27 6.65 34.04 -15.18
N SER A 28 7.72 34.12 -14.39
CA SER A 28 9.05 34.43 -14.92
C SER A 28 9.67 33.19 -15.57
N ALA A 29 10.30 33.38 -16.73
CA ALA A 29 11.05 32.34 -17.42
C ALA A 29 12.28 32.94 -18.12
N ALA A 30 13.41 32.25 -18.02
CA ALA A 30 14.61 32.55 -18.77
C ALA A 30 14.60 31.83 -20.13
N ARG A 31 15.42 32.27 -21.08
CA ARG A 31 15.70 31.50 -22.30
C ARG A 31 17.06 30.84 -22.18
N ASN A 32 17.16 29.57 -22.58
CA ASN A 32 18.45 28.89 -22.71
C ASN A 32 19.10 29.20 -24.07
N ASP A 33 20.29 28.66 -24.29
CA ASP A 33 21.08 28.84 -25.53
C ASP A 33 20.36 28.31 -26.78
N ALA A 34 19.45 27.34 -26.61
CA ALA A 34 18.59 26.80 -27.66
C ALA A 34 17.28 27.60 -27.85
N GLY A 35 17.10 28.71 -27.15
CA GLY A 35 15.91 29.57 -27.21
C GLY A 35 14.67 29.05 -26.49
N ALA A 36 14.76 27.89 -25.81
CA ALA A 36 13.68 27.31 -25.03
C ALA A 36 13.48 28.05 -23.70
N PHE A 37 12.22 28.11 -23.25
CA PHE A 37 11.88 28.70 -21.95
C PHE A 37 12.22 27.76 -20.80
N MET A 38 12.95 28.30 -19.84
CA MET A 38 13.37 27.67 -18.59
C MET A 38 12.72 28.40 -17.43
N ILE A 39 11.99 27.66 -16.60
CA ILE A 39 11.19 28.18 -15.50
C ILE A 39 11.83 27.73 -14.19
N ASP A 40 11.87 28.61 -13.19
CA ASP A 40 12.26 28.23 -11.85
C ASP A 40 11.09 27.50 -11.14
N PRO A 41 11.31 26.33 -10.51
CA PRO A 41 10.28 25.69 -9.67
C PRO A 41 9.66 26.62 -8.61
N ALA A 42 10.42 27.56 -8.03
CA ALA A 42 9.89 28.54 -7.07
C ALA A 42 8.85 29.47 -7.71
N GLU A 43 9.07 29.86 -8.96
CA GLU A 43 8.12 30.67 -9.73
C GLU A 43 6.83 29.89 -10.02
N LEU A 44 6.90 28.57 -10.27
CA LEU A 44 5.70 27.75 -10.41
C LEU A 44 4.90 27.66 -9.10
N ALA A 45 5.58 27.45 -7.98
CA ALA A 45 4.91 27.36 -6.67
C ALA A 45 4.19 28.67 -6.30
N ARG A 46 4.80 29.82 -6.62
CA ARG A 46 4.21 31.15 -6.43
C ARG A 46 2.97 31.37 -7.30
N VAL A 47 3.01 30.93 -8.56
CA VAL A 47 2.01 31.24 -9.58
C VAL A 47 0.87 30.22 -9.62
N PHE A 48 1.13 28.97 -9.22
CA PHE A 48 0.20 27.85 -9.25
C PHE A 48 0.16 27.09 -7.90
N PRO A 49 -0.21 27.74 -6.79
CA PRO A 49 -0.20 27.11 -5.46
C PRO A 49 -1.17 25.92 -5.33
N ALA A 50 -2.30 25.94 -6.04
CA ALA A 50 -3.28 24.86 -6.02
C ALA A 50 -2.82 23.58 -6.74
N ALA A 51 -1.88 23.70 -7.67
CA ALA A 51 -1.30 22.55 -8.38
C ALA A 51 -0.06 22.01 -7.65
N ALA A 52 0.66 22.86 -6.91
CA ALA A 52 1.70 22.42 -5.97
C ALA A 52 1.13 21.44 -4.93
N GLY A 53 -0.11 21.61 -4.48
CA GLY A 53 -0.74 20.69 -3.50
C GLY A 53 -1.01 19.26 -3.99
N ARG A 54 -0.89 18.96 -5.30
CA ARG A 54 -1.17 17.61 -5.85
C ARG A 54 0.06 16.70 -5.95
N ASP A 55 1.25 17.29 -6.04
CA ASP A 55 2.54 16.57 -5.97
C ASP A 55 3.34 16.93 -4.70
N ALA A 56 2.98 18.00 -3.97
CA ALA A 56 3.47 18.28 -2.61
C ALA A 56 2.82 17.40 -1.53
N THR A 57 2.10 16.34 -1.92
CA THR A 57 1.66 15.28 -0.99
C THR A 57 2.81 14.36 -0.56
N THR A 58 4.07 14.81 -0.69
CA THR A 58 5.24 14.16 -0.05
C THR A 58 6.03 15.13 0.84
N SER A 59 5.60 16.38 1.04
CA SER A 59 6.27 17.28 2.00
C SER A 59 5.32 18.25 2.71
N GLN A 60 4.05 17.85 2.92
CA GLN A 60 3.29 18.43 4.02
C GLN A 60 3.79 17.80 5.31
N GLU A 61 4.48 18.63 6.09
CA GLU A 61 4.87 18.39 7.48
C GLU A 61 3.66 17.86 8.28
N ALA A 62 3.52 16.54 8.35
CA ALA A 62 3.29 15.95 9.66
C ALA A 62 4.56 16.29 10.44
N ALA A 63 4.44 17.12 11.47
CA ALA A 63 5.53 17.32 12.43
C ALA A 63 6.17 15.95 12.67
N PRO A 64 7.51 15.79 12.57
CA PRO A 64 8.12 14.49 12.78
C PRO A 64 7.64 14.02 14.16
N ALA A 65 6.87 12.94 14.19
CA ALA A 65 6.43 12.38 15.46
C ALA A 65 7.71 12.17 16.27
N ALA A 66 7.71 12.63 17.53
CA ALA A 66 8.91 12.57 18.36
C ALA A 66 9.52 11.16 18.23
N PRO A 67 10.85 11.02 18.12
CA PRO A 67 11.49 9.75 17.81
C PRO A 67 11.05 8.63 18.76
N GLU A 68 10.71 8.97 20.01
CA GLU A 68 10.13 8.08 21.01
C GLU A 68 8.75 7.51 20.62
N VAL A 69 7.87 8.33 20.02
CA VAL A 69 6.55 7.91 19.54
C VAL A 69 6.68 6.96 18.35
N LEU A 70 7.62 7.24 17.45
CA LEU A 70 7.92 6.35 16.32
C LEU A 70 8.49 5.03 16.81
N LEU A 71 9.45 5.07 17.73
CA LEU A 71 10.02 3.86 18.33
C LEU A 71 8.95 3.04 19.05
N ALA A 72 8.10 3.65 19.87
CA ALA A 72 7.01 2.97 20.59
C ALA A 72 6.02 2.30 19.62
N ARG A 73 5.67 2.97 18.53
CA ARG A 73 4.82 2.41 17.48
C ARG A 73 5.47 1.20 16.81
N LEU A 74 6.73 1.34 16.39
CA LEU A 74 7.47 0.26 15.74
C LEU A 74 7.65 -0.95 16.68
N THR A 75 7.91 -0.72 17.97
CA THR A 75 8.01 -1.81 18.95
C THR A 75 6.68 -2.52 19.15
N ALA A 76 5.57 -1.78 19.23
CA ALA A 76 4.24 -2.38 19.38
C ALA A 76 3.85 -3.22 18.16
N GLU A 77 4.17 -2.75 16.95
CA GLU A 77 3.93 -3.48 15.70
C GLU A 77 4.78 -4.76 15.65
N LEU A 78 6.07 -4.67 15.99
CA LEU A 78 6.96 -5.81 16.03
C LEU A 78 6.56 -6.86 17.08
N GLU A 79 6.04 -6.42 18.24
CA GLU A 79 5.46 -7.33 19.23
C GLU A 79 4.17 -8.00 18.73
N GLY A 80 3.29 -7.26 18.06
CA GLY A 80 2.08 -7.79 17.46
C GLY A 80 2.39 -8.89 16.44
N GLU A 81 3.31 -8.62 15.51
CA GLU A 81 3.77 -9.59 14.52
C GLU A 81 4.40 -10.82 15.16
N ARG A 82 5.20 -10.65 16.22
CA ARG A 82 5.77 -11.78 16.95
C ARG A 82 4.71 -12.66 17.61
N ARG A 83 3.64 -12.06 18.18
CA ARG A 83 2.53 -12.80 18.79
C ARG A 83 1.77 -13.62 17.74
N LEU A 84 1.36 -12.97 16.64
CA LEU A 84 0.70 -13.67 15.53
C LEU A 84 1.56 -14.81 14.98
N SER A 85 2.87 -14.57 14.83
CA SER A 85 3.80 -15.59 14.37
C SER A 85 3.95 -16.75 15.37
N ALA A 86 3.81 -16.52 16.67
CA ALA A 86 3.83 -17.56 17.68
C ALA A 86 2.54 -18.41 17.64
N GLU A 87 1.38 -17.76 17.59
CA GLU A 87 0.07 -18.40 17.47
C GLU A 87 0.00 -19.30 16.22
N LEU A 88 0.42 -18.80 15.05
CA LEU A 88 0.44 -19.59 13.82
C LEU A 88 1.39 -20.80 13.88
N ARG A 89 2.50 -20.68 14.61
CA ARG A 89 3.41 -21.83 14.81
C ARG A 89 2.76 -22.88 15.69
N GLU A 90 2.09 -22.46 16.76
CA GLU A 90 1.38 -23.35 17.67
C GLU A 90 0.25 -24.08 16.94
N ASP A 91 -0.62 -23.37 16.21
CA ASP A 91 -1.70 -23.98 15.43
C ASP A 91 -1.18 -25.01 14.42
N ARG A 92 -0.11 -24.65 13.70
CA ARG A 92 0.55 -25.55 12.76
C ARG A 92 1.06 -26.81 13.47
N ASP A 93 1.70 -26.65 14.62
CA ASP A 93 2.30 -27.78 15.34
C ASP A 93 1.21 -28.69 15.94
N GLN A 94 0.12 -28.11 16.47
CA GLN A 94 -1.07 -28.86 16.88
C GLN A 94 -1.69 -29.65 15.72
N TRP A 95 -1.83 -29.03 14.54
CA TRP A 95 -2.34 -29.72 13.35
C TRP A 95 -1.41 -30.85 12.90
N ARG A 96 -0.10 -30.64 12.93
CA ARG A 96 0.88 -31.69 12.60
C ARG A 96 0.79 -32.86 13.57
N ASP A 97 0.60 -32.60 14.85
CA ASP A 97 0.44 -33.64 15.85
C ASP A 97 -0.87 -34.42 15.69
N GLN A 98 -1.98 -33.73 15.40
CA GLN A 98 -3.25 -34.39 15.10
C GLN A 98 -3.14 -35.29 13.86
N ALA A 99 -2.58 -34.77 12.77
CA ALA A 99 -2.35 -35.54 11.55
C ALA A 99 -1.43 -36.75 11.80
N ARG A 100 -0.35 -36.57 12.57
CA ARG A 100 0.55 -37.66 12.95
C ARG A 100 -0.18 -38.74 13.76
N ARG A 101 -0.99 -38.36 14.75
CA ARG A 101 -1.78 -39.30 15.56
C ARG A 101 -2.74 -40.11 14.70
N LEU A 102 -3.47 -39.46 13.79
CA LEU A 102 -4.38 -40.14 12.86
C LEU A 102 -3.65 -41.08 11.91
N ALA A 103 -2.48 -40.68 11.41
CA ALA A 103 -1.65 -41.52 10.55
C ALA A 103 -1.13 -42.77 11.27
N ILE A 104 -0.77 -42.67 12.56
CA ILE A 104 -0.29 -43.79 13.37
C ILE A 104 -1.45 -44.70 13.81
N ALA A 105 -2.59 -44.13 14.22
CA ALA A 105 -3.73 -44.89 14.72
C ALA A 105 -4.39 -45.77 13.64
N GLY A 106 -4.14 -45.47 12.36
CA GLY A 106 -4.83 -46.11 11.24
C GLY A 106 -6.29 -45.65 11.14
N PRO A 107 -6.99 -45.96 10.02
CA PRO A 107 -8.41 -45.63 9.91
C PRO A 107 -9.17 -46.30 11.07
N PRO A 108 -10.16 -45.63 11.69
CA PRO A 108 -10.99 -46.27 12.69
C PRO A 108 -11.54 -47.55 12.06
N ALA A 109 -11.32 -48.69 12.72
CA ALA A 109 -11.91 -49.95 12.30
C ALA A 109 -13.41 -49.68 12.16
N ALA A 110 -13.89 -49.61 10.91
CA ALA A 110 -15.29 -49.43 10.64
C ALA A 110 -15.98 -50.62 11.31
N GLN A 111 -16.61 -50.37 12.46
CA GLN A 111 -17.48 -51.34 13.07
C GLN A 111 -18.55 -51.57 12.02
N LEU A 112 -18.43 -52.69 11.31
CA LEU A 112 -19.41 -53.17 10.36
C LEU A 112 -20.66 -53.48 11.18
N ALA A 113 -21.42 -52.45 11.53
CA ALA A 113 -22.76 -52.60 12.02
C ALA A 113 -23.49 -53.42 10.95
N PRO A 114 -24.17 -54.53 11.31
CA PRO A 114 -24.91 -55.30 10.35
C PRO A 114 -25.88 -54.33 9.67
N ARG A 115 -25.66 -54.12 8.37
CA ARG A 115 -26.53 -53.29 7.54
C ARG A 115 -27.91 -53.94 7.61
N GLN A 116 -28.77 -53.48 8.51
CA GLN A 116 -30.19 -53.81 8.45
C GLN A 116 -30.65 -53.21 7.13
N GLY A 117 -30.78 -54.07 6.13
CA GLY A 117 -31.10 -53.67 4.77
C GLY A 117 -32.41 -52.88 4.77
N LEU A 118 -32.54 -51.93 3.84
CA LEU A 118 -33.78 -51.17 3.61
C LEU A 118 -35.02 -52.08 3.51
N LEU A 119 -34.84 -53.34 3.07
CA LEU A 119 -35.89 -54.35 2.97
C LEU A 119 -36.35 -54.89 4.34
N ALA A 120 -35.49 -54.92 5.36
CA ALA A 120 -35.86 -55.36 6.72
C ALA A 120 -36.80 -54.37 7.43
N ARG A 121 -36.90 -53.12 6.93
CA ARG A 121 -37.80 -52.08 7.45
C ARG A 121 -39.14 -52.00 6.72
N LEU A 122 -39.28 -52.65 5.57
CA LEU A 122 -40.51 -52.64 4.76
C LEU A 122 -41.39 -53.87 4.99
N PHE A 123 -40.84 -54.93 5.61
CA PHE A 123 -41.55 -56.19 5.85
C PHE A 123 -41.54 -56.63 7.33
N GLY A 124 -41.33 -55.68 8.25
CA GLY A 124 -41.44 -55.87 9.70
C GLY A 124 -42.68 -55.19 10.26
#